data_AF-A0AAU5YLG6-F1
#
_entry.id   AF-A0AAU5YLG6-F1
#
_cell.length_a   1.000
_cell.length_b   1.000
_cell.length_c   1.000
_cell.angle_alpha   90.00
_cell.angle_beta   90.00
_cell.angle_gamma   90.00
#
_symmetry.space_group_name_H-M   'P 1'
#
loop_
_entity.id
_entity.type
_entity.pdbx_description
1 polymer ?
#
loop_
_entity_poly.entity_id
_entity_poly.type
_entity_poly.pdbx_seq_one_letter_code
_entity_poly.pdbx_strand_id
1 'polypeptide(L)' 'MTPLMTLVAGPYRSGTGDDPVKLAAHVRAMNEAALVLFRAGHLPVTGEALALPLLEAAGGLRDAQSASLR' A
#
# COMPACT_ATOMS: atom_id res chain seq x y z
N MET A 1 -18.61 -17.55 -8.76
CA MET A 1 -17.79 -17.19 -7.58
C MET A 1 -18.29 -15.86 -7.06
N THR A 2 -18.45 -15.69 -5.75
CA THR A 2 -18.94 -14.43 -5.17
C THR A 2 -17.77 -13.47 -4.95
N PRO A 3 -17.80 -12.24 -5.50
CA PRO A 3 -16.76 -11.25 -5.25
C PRO A 3 -16.65 -10.91 -3.76
N LEU A 4 -15.43 -10.65 -3.29
CA LEU A 4 -15.16 -10.28 -1.90
C LEU A 4 -14.33 -9.00 -1.89
N MET A 5 -14.47 -8.21 -0.82
CA MET A 5 -13.55 -7.13 -0.50
C MET A 5 -12.51 -7.67 0.49
N THR A 6 -11.23 -7.61 0.14
CA THR A 6 -10.14 -8.20 0.93
C THR A 6 -9.08 -7.17 1.26
N LEU A 7 -8.78 -7.01 2.55
CA LEU A 7 -7.64 -6.20 3.00
C LEU A 7 -6.34 -7.00 2.81
N VAL A 8 -5.44 -6.49 1.97
CA VAL A 8 -4.09 -7.00 1.80
C VAL A 8 -3.18 -6.28 2.80
N ALA A 9 -2.82 -6.99 3.87
CA ALA A 9 -1.97 -6.47 4.93
C ALA A 9 -0.51 -6.92 4.78
N GLY A 10 0.42 -6.07 5.18
CA GLY A 10 1.85 -6.33 5.20
C GLY A 10 2.59 -5.31 6.07
N PRO A 11 3.89 -5.51 6.33
CA PRO A 11 4.68 -4.51 7.06
C PRO A 11 4.82 -3.25 6.22
N TYR A 12 4.37 -2.09 6.69
CA TYR A 12 4.68 -0.82 6.02
C TYR A 12 6.09 -0.34 6.40
N ARG A 13 6.26 0.10 7.67
CA ARG A 13 7.52 0.64 8.21
C ARG A 13 8.37 -0.37 8.99
N SER A 14 7.78 -1.45 9.50
CA SER A 14 8.50 -2.39 10.36
C SER A 14 9.69 -2.99 9.61
N GLY A 15 10.86 -3.04 10.26
CA GLY A 15 12.09 -3.59 9.67
C GLY A 15 12.75 -2.71 8.59
N THR A 16 12.22 -1.52 8.30
CA THR A 16 12.77 -0.64 7.26
C THR A 16 13.86 0.31 7.77
N GLY A 17 13.76 0.75 9.03
CA GLY A 17 14.61 1.83 9.56
C GLY A 17 14.36 3.17 8.85
N ASP A 18 13.13 3.40 8.38
CA ASP A 18 12.70 4.54 7.57
C ASP A 18 13.43 4.69 6.22
N ASP A 19 14.08 3.61 5.75
CA ASP A 19 14.66 3.54 4.41
C ASP A 19 13.54 3.58 3.34
N PRO A 20 13.46 4.63 2.52
CA PRO A 20 12.38 4.79 1.53
C PRO A 20 12.35 3.67 0.49
N VAL A 21 13.50 3.04 0.19
CA VAL A 21 13.56 1.92 -0.76
C VAL A 21 12.88 0.68 -0.17
N LYS A 22 13.09 0.42 1.13
CA LYS A 22 12.44 -0.70 1.81
C LYS A 22 10.94 -0.48 1.99
N LEU A 23 10.52 0.76 2.27
CA LEU A 23 9.09 1.12 2.29
C LEU A 23 8.45 0.85 0.92
N ALA A 24 9.08 1.30 -0.17
CA ALA A 24 8.59 1.07 -1.53
C ALA A 24 8.54 -0.43 -1.88
N ALA A 25 9.52 -1.22 -1.44
CA ALA A 25 9.54 -2.67 -1.64
C ALA A 25 8.37 -3.37 -0.94
N HIS A 26 8.03 -2.96 0.28
CA HIS A 26 6.87 -3.48 0.99
C HIS A 26 5.55 -3.14 0.28
N VAL A 27 5.37 -1.88 -0.13
CA VAL A 27 4.20 -1.43 -0.89
C VAL A 27 4.06 -2.23 -2.19
N ARG A 28 5.17 -2.44 -2.90
CA ARG A 28 5.20 -3.25 -4.12
C ARG A 28 4.76 -4.68 -3.87
N ALA A 29 5.28 -5.33 -2.83
CA ALA A 29 4.90 -6.71 -2.49
C ALA A 29 3.39 -6.83 -2.20
N MET A 30 2.81 -5.85 -1.49
CA MET A 30 1.37 -5.80 -1.23
C MET A 30 0.57 -5.58 -2.52
N ASN A 31 1.04 -4.73 -3.43
CA ASN A 31 0.38 -4.52 -4.73
C ASN A 31 0.44 -5.76 -5.62
N GLU A 32 1.53 -6.51 -5.59
CA GLU A 32 1.66 -7.79 -6.32
C GLU A 32 0.66 -8.83 -5.79
N ALA A 33 0.49 -8.94 -4.47
CA ALA A 33 -0.52 -9.79 -3.86
C ALA A 33 -1.96 -9.33 -4.20
N ALA A 34 -2.23 -8.02 -4.17
CA ALA A 34 -3.50 -7.44 -4.57
C ALA A 34 -3.83 -7.77 -6.04
N LEU A 35 -2.85 -7.71 -6.95
CA LEU A 35 -3.06 -8.03 -8.36
C LEU A 35 -3.55 -9.46 -8.57
N VAL A 36 -3.08 -10.42 -7.76
CA VAL A 36 -3.57 -11.82 -7.82
C VAL A 36 -5.05 -11.89 -7.46
N LEU A 37 -5.46 -11.24 -6.36
CA LEU A 37 -6.86 -11.21 -5.91
C LEU A 37 -7.76 -10.49 -6.93
N PHE A 38 -7.28 -9.38 -7.49
CA PHE A 38 -8.00 -8.65 -8.53
C PHE A 38 -8.25 -9.53 -9.76
N ARG A 39 -7.24 -10.25 -10.23
CA ARG A 39 -7.36 -11.20 -11.35
C ARG A 39 -8.31 -12.36 -11.04
N ALA A 40 -8.47 -12.72 -9.77
CA ALA A 40 -9.44 -13.70 -9.31
C ALA A 40 -10.89 -13.13 -9.19
N GLY A 41 -11.11 -11.85 -9.49
CA GLY A 41 -12.43 -11.21 -9.46
C GLY A 41 -12.83 -10.66 -8.09
N HIS A 42 -11.88 -10.44 -7.19
CA HIS A 42 -12.09 -9.78 -5.90
C HIS A 42 -11.71 -8.30 -5.95
N LEU A 43 -12.18 -7.53 -4.96
CA LEU A 43 -11.75 -6.16 -4.70
C LEU A 43 -10.67 -6.17 -3.60
N PRO A 44 -9.38 -6.21 -3.95
CA PRO A 44 -8.32 -6.06 -2.97
C PRO A 44 -8.17 -4.60 -2.56
N VAL A 45 -7.82 -4.38 -1.30
CA VAL A 45 -7.52 -3.05 -0.76
C VAL A 45 -6.24 -3.16 0.04
N THR A 46 -5.24 -2.33 -0.24
CA THR A 46 -4.03 -2.23 0.60
C THR A 46 -4.24 -1.17 1.68
N GLY A 47 -3.62 -1.35 2.85
CA GLY A 47 -3.77 -0.41 3.96
C GLY A 47 -3.25 0.98 3.62
N GLU A 48 -2.16 1.06 2.86
CA GLU A 48 -1.46 2.28 2.47
C GLU A 48 -2.28 3.11 1.49
N ALA A 49 -3.01 2.47 0.57
CA ALA A 49 -3.90 3.17 -0.36
C ALA A 49 -5.02 3.91 0.39
N LEU A 50 -5.43 3.42 1.57
CA LEU A 50 -6.37 4.11 2.45
C LEU A 50 -5.67 5.11 3.37
N ALA A 51 -4.56 4.71 3.99
CA ALA A 51 -3.93 5.45 5.07
C ALA A 51 -3.19 6.71 4.59
N LEU A 52 -2.51 6.67 3.44
CA LEU A 52 -1.66 7.79 3.00
C LEU A 52 -2.48 9.04 2.65
N PRO A 53 -3.58 8.98 1.88
CA PRO A 53 -4.41 10.16 1.63
C PRO A 53 -5.04 10.72 2.91
N LEU A 54 -5.39 9.86 3.87
CA LEU A 54 -5.95 10.28 5.16
C LEU A 54 -4.90 10.96 6.05
N LEU A 55 -3.66 10.44 6.04
CA LEU A 55 -2.55 11.06 6.75
C LEU A 55 -2.24 12.45 6.17
N GLU A 56 -2.23 12.58 4.84
CA GLU A 56 -2.05 13.86 4.15
C GLU A 56 -3.18 14.85 4.50
N ALA A 57 -4.44 14.41 4.43
CA ALA A 57 -5.60 15.23 4.79
C ALA A 57 -5.58 15.65 6.27
N ALA A 58 -5.01 14.85 7.16
CA ALA A 58 -4.81 15.16 8.57
C ALA A 58 -3.61 16.10 8.84
N GLY A 59 -2.89 16.53 7.80
CA GLY A 59 -1.70 17.39 7.91
C GLY A 59 -0.40 16.66 8.26
N GLY A 60 -0.39 15.32 8.17
CA GLY A 60 0.76 14.47 8.45
C GLY A 60 1.65 14.22 7.24
N LEU A 61 2.96 14.44 7.43
CA LEU A 61 4.11 14.10 6.58
C LEU A 61 4.01 14.42 5.07
N ARG A 62 4.63 15.57 4.73
CA ARG A 62 5.38 15.74 3.48
C ARG A 62 6.46 14.64 3.43
N ASP A 63 6.72 14.07 2.25
CA ASP A 63 7.83 13.13 1.94
C ASP A 63 7.53 11.64 1.75
N ALA A 64 6.27 11.21 1.59
CA ALA A 64 5.96 9.82 1.19
C ALA A 64 5.79 9.59 -0.32
N GLN A 65 5.61 10.63 -1.15
CA GLN A 65 5.23 10.48 -2.57
C GLN A 65 6.08 11.22 -3.61
N SER A 66 7.18 11.90 -3.23
CA SER A 66 8.04 12.57 -4.23
C SER A 66 8.82 11.62 -5.15
N ALA A 67 8.74 10.30 -4.95
CA ALA A 67 9.54 9.31 -5.68
C ALA A 67 8.79 8.44 -6.71
N SER A 68 7.46 8.51 -6.83
CA SER A 68 6.70 7.61 -7.74
C SER A 68 6.02 8.31 -8.94
N LEU A 69 6.27 9.60 -9.14
CA LEU A 69 5.77 10.38 -10.29
C LEU A 69 6.91 10.96 -11.16
N ARG A 70 8.05 10.27 -11.23
CA ARG A 70 9.07 10.51 -12.25
C ARG A 70 9.39 9.23 -12.99
#